data_AF-A0A7J9THA5-F1
#
_entry.id   AF-A0A7J9THA5-F1
#
_cell.length_a   1.000
_cell.length_b   1.000
_cell.length_c   1.000
_cell.angle_alpha   90.00
_cell.angle_beta   90.00
_cell.angle_gamma   90.00
#
_symmetry.space_group_name_H-M   'P 1'
#
loop_
_entity.id
_entity.type
_entity.pdbx_description
1 polymer ?
#
loop_
_entity_poly.entity_id
_entity_poly.type
_entity_poly.pdbx_seq_one_letter_code
_entity_poly.pdbx_strand_id
1 'polypeptide(L)'
;MLGENNQPYLDITQGDVTKLIGSIAWAGLNGFGVEEVAAFGDSENDLEILGGVGLGIAMGNAIEEVKKVAKIVIKHTDEDGLAQFIEKLIKF
;
A
#
# COMPACT_ATOMS: atom_id res chain seq x y z
N MET A 1 5.55 -8.96 12.76
CA MET A 1 5.67 -9.52 11.40
C MET A 1 7.05 -10.13 11.23
N LEU A 2 7.20 -11.11 10.35
CA LEU A 2 8.51 -11.68 10.02
C LEU A 2 9.03 -10.97 8.78
N GLY A 3 10.26 -10.51 8.81
CA GLY A 3 10.95 -9.88 7.70
C GLY A 3 11.56 -10.94 6.80
N GLU A 4 12.42 -10.52 5.88
CA GLU A 4 13.18 -11.44 5.05
C GLU A 4 13.90 -12.49 5.92
N ASN A 5 13.86 -13.76 5.48
CA ASN A 5 14.41 -14.92 6.20
C ASN A 5 13.70 -15.29 7.51
N ASN A 6 12.42 -14.93 7.66
CA ASN A 6 11.58 -15.36 8.78
C ASN A 6 12.06 -14.84 10.15
N GLN A 7 12.80 -13.72 10.16
CA GLN A 7 13.30 -13.07 11.37
C GLN A 7 12.30 -12.01 11.84
N PRO A 8 12.07 -11.83 13.15
CA PRO A 8 11.27 -10.71 13.64
C PRO A 8 11.92 -9.38 13.24
N TYR A 9 11.13 -8.45 12.72
CA TYR A 9 11.56 -7.08 12.45
C TYR A 9 10.61 -6.09 13.12
N LEU A 10 11.13 -4.90 13.40
CA LEU A 10 10.40 -3.77 13.96
C LEU A 10 10.81 -2.52 13.20
N ASP A 11 9.83 -1.83 12.62
CA ASP A 11 10.02 -0.51 12.04
C ASP A 11 9.87 0.55 13.13
N ILE A 12 10.90 1.37 13.32
CA ILE A 12 10.84 2.53 14.22
C ILE A 12 11.03 3.78 13.37
N THR A 13 10.00 4.60 13.33
CA THR A 13 9.98 5.90 12.64
C THR A 13 9.63 7.02 13.62
N GLN A 14 9.64 8.25 13.13
CA GLN A 14 9.13 9.39 13.89
C GLN A 14 7.62 9.22 14.13
N GLY A 15 7.15 9.46 15.37
CA GLY A 15 5.81 9.09 15.85
C GLY A 15 4.62 9.68 15.09
N ASP A 16 4.85 10.71 14.26
CA ASP A 16 3.83 11.36 13.44
C ASP A 16 4.16 11.29 11.95
N VAL A 17 4.99 10.33 11.52
CA VAL A 17 5.36 10.14 10.11
C VAL A 17 4.97 8.74 9.67
N THR A 18 4.05 8.69 8.71
CA THR A 18 3.55 7.47 8.08
C THR A 18 3.74 7.53 6.56
N LYS A 19 3.56 6.38 5.89
CA LYS A 19 3.55 6.33 4.41
C LYS A 19 2.47 7.27 3.83
N LEU A 20 1.31 7.39 4.48
CA LEU A 20 0.24 8.30 4.07
C LEU A 20 0.70 9.76 4.04
N ILE A 21 1.37 10.21 5.09
CA ILE A 21 1.86 11.60 5.19
C ILE A 21 2.89 11.88 4.07
N GLY A 22 3.77 10.92 3.80
CA GLY A 22 4.70 10.99 2.66
C GLY A 22 3.97 11.12 1.32
N SER A 23 2.92 10.32 1.09
CA SER A 23 2.12 10.37 -0.14
C SER A 23 1.32 11.67 -0.29
N ILE A 24 0.77 12.22 0.79
CA ILE A 24 0.10 13.53 0.78
C ILE A 24 1.08 14.63 0.36
N ALA A 25 2.27 14.62 0.97
CA ALA A 25 3.31 15.59 0.64
C ALA A 25 3.76 15.46 -0.82
N TRP A 26 4.00 14.23 -1.30
CA TRP A 26 4.39 13.98 -2.69
C TRP A 26 3.30 14.40 -3.68
N ALA A 27 2.05 14.05 -3.43
CA ALA A 27 0.92 14.43 -4.29
C ALA A 27 0.81 15.96 -4.38
N GLY A 28 0.86 16.65 -3.23
CA GLY A 28 0.79 18.11 -3.17
C GLY A 28 1.93 18.80 -3.92
N LEU A 29 3.15 18.27 -3.84
CA LEU A 29 4.30 18.79 -4.60
C LEU A 29 4.14 18.64 -6.12
N ASN A 30 3.31 17.71 -6.58
CA ASN A 30 3.05 17.43 -7.99
C ASN A 30 1.70 18.00 -8.48
N GLY A 31 0.99 18.75 -7.63
CA GLY A 31 -0.31 19.35 -7.99
C GLY A 31 -1.48 18.36 -8.01
N PHE A 32 -1.35 17.22 -7.34
CA PHE A 32 -2.41 16.22 -7.19
C PHE A 32 -2.97 16.21 -5.77
N GLY A 33 -4.24 15.81 -5.66
CA GLY A 33 -4.86 15.44 -4.39
C GLY A 33 -4.51 14.01 -3.98
N VAL A 34 -4.62 13.70 -2.68
CA VAL A 34 -4.38 12.33 -2.18
C VAL A 34 -5.44 11.34 -2.68
N GLU A 35 -6.61 11.84 -3.03
CA GLU A 35 -7.70 11.13 -3.69
C GLU A 35 -7.39 10.71 -5.14
N GLU A 36 -6.33 11.27 -5.74
CA GLU A 36 -5.83 10.89 -7.06
C GLU A 36 -4.68 9.85 -6.98
N VAL A 37 -4.29 9.46 -5.76
CA VAL A 37 -3.22 8.48 -5.52
C VAL A 37 -3.79 7.06 -5.41
N ALA A 38 -3.12 6.12 -6.08
CA ALA A 38 -3.27 4.70 -5.84
C ALA A 38 -2.06 4.19 -5.04
N ALA A 39 -2.29 3.35 -4.02
CA ALA A 39 -1.24 2.75 -3.21
C ALA A 39 -1.45 1.24 -3.09
N PHE A 40 -0.34 0.51 -3.00
CA PHE A 40 -0.29 -0.94 -2.84
C PHE A 40 0.47 -1.27 -1.56
N GLY A 41 0.00 -2.26 -0.81
CA GLY A 41 0.66 -2.67 0.44
C GLY A 41 0.16 -4.01 0.96
N ASP A 42 0.82 -4.49 2.01
CA ASP A 42 0.61 -5.83 2.56
C ASP A 42 0.83 -5.94 4.07
N SER A 43 1.43 -4.92 4.69
CA SER A 43 1.92 -4.97 6.07
C SER A 43 1.36 -3.85 6.95
N GLU A 44 1.66 -3.88 8.25
CA GLU A 44 1.08 -2.95 9.25
C GLU A 44 1.32 -1.48 8.89
N ASN A 45 2.53 -1.16 8.39
CA ASN A 45 2.91 0.20 8.02
C ASN A 45 2.19 0.71 6.75
N ASP A 46 1.35 -0.13 6.11
CA ASP A 46 0.51 0.23 4.97
C ASP A 46 -0.93 0.57 5.37
N LEU A 47 -1.34 0.37 6.63
CA LEU A 47 -2.72 0.56 7.06
C LEU A 47 -3.23 1.99 6.79
N GLU A 48 -2.46 3.01 7.18
CA GLU A 48 -2.89 4.39 7.00
C GLU A 48 -2.93 4.80 5.53
N ILE A 49 -1.92 4.42 4.73
CA ILE A 49 -1.88 4.82 3.32
C ILE A 49 -3.03 4.17 2.55
N LEU A 50 -3.28 2.87 2.74
CA LEU A 50 -4.33 2.16 2.01
C LEU A 50 -5.74 2.64 2.37
N GLY A 51 -5.96 3.05 3.61
CA GLY A 51 -7.23 3.68 4.02
C GLY A 51 -7.35 5.17 3.64
N GLY A 52 -6.22 5.86 3.44
CA GLY A 52 -6.18 7.31 3.28
C GLY A 52 -6.08 7.82 1.84
N VAL A 53 -5.63 6.99 0.89
CA VAL A 53 -5.53 7.40 -0.53
C VAL A 53 -6.82 7.13 -1.32
N GLY A 54 -6.89 7.73 -2.51
CA GLY A 54 -7.98 7.52 -3.46
C GLY A 54 -8.24 6.05 -3.80
N LEU A 55 -7.19 5.25 -3.99
CA LEU A 55 -7.29 3.82 -4.27
C LEU A 55 -6.24 3.01 -3.52
N GLY A 56 -6.59 2.54 -2.32
CA GLY A 56 -5.79 1.57 -1.57
C GLY A 56 -6.04 0.14 -2.04
N ILE A 57 -4.96 -0.60 -2.32
CA ILE A 57 -4.97 -1.96 -2.87
C ILE A 57 -4.11 -2.87 -1.99
N ALA A 58 -4.70 -3.92 -1.44
CA ALA A 58 -3.99 -4.93 -0.66
C ALA A 58 -3.46 -6.05 -1.57
N MET A 59 -2.21 -6.46 -1.37
CA MET A 59 -1.66 -7.66 -2.00
C MET A 59 -2.35 -8.93 -1.47
N GLY A 60 -2.34 -10.02 -2.24
CA GLY A 60 -2.96 -11.29 -1.80
C GLY A 60 -2.33 -11.88 -0.54
N ASN A 61 -1.04 -11.61 -0.31
CA ASN A 61 -0.28 -12.01 0.88
C ASN A 61 -0.46 -11.07 2.09
N ALA A 62 -1.28 -10.03 1.95
CA ALA A 62 -1.46 -9.04 3.01
C ALA A 62 -2.08 -9.64 4.28
N ILE A 63 -1.77 -9.02 5.42
CA ILE A 63 -2.48 -9.32 6.67
C ILE A 63 -3.96 -8.95 6.58
N GLU A 64 -4.78 -9.55 7.45
CA GLU A 64 -6.23 -9.36 7.42
C GLU A 64 -6.65 -7.92 7.73
N GLU A 65 -5.91 -7.22 8.59
CA GLU A 65 -6.14 -5.81 8.89
C GLU A 65 -5.93 -4.92 7.65
N VAL A 66 -4.91 -5.22 6.84
CA VAL A 66 -4.62 -4.52 5.58
C VAL A 66 -5.72 -4.77 4.54
N LYS A 67 -6.15 -6.03 4.39
CA LYS A 67 -7.25 -6.37 3.47
C LYS A 67 -8.56 -5.68 3.83
N LYS A 68 -8.82 -5.43 5.12
CA LYS A 68 -10.04 -4.76 5.59
C LYS A 68 -10.08 -3.26 5.27
N VAL A 69 -8.94 -2.59 5.23
CA VAL A 69 -8.87 -1.14 4.93
C VAL A 69 -8.73 -0.84 3.43
N ALA A 70 -8.21 -1.78 2.65
CA ALA A 70 -8.07 -1.63 1.21
C ALA A 70 -9.41 -1.70 0.47
N LYS A 71 -9.51 -0.99 -0.67
CA LYS A 71 -10.69 -1.03 -1.55
C LYS A 71 -10.71 -2.27 -2.44
N ILE A 72 -9.53 -2.82 -2.75
CA ILE A 72 -9.36 -3.97 -3.63
C ILE A 72 -8.29 -4.88 -3.02
N VAL A 73 -8.51 -6.19 -3.07
CA VAL A 73 -7.48 -7.20 -2.82
C VAL A 73 -7.09 -7.83 -4.14
N ILE A 74 -5.80 -7.84 -4.45
CA ILE A 74 -5.25 -8.43 -5.69
C ILE A 74 -4.58 -9.78 -5.41
N LYS A 75 -4.00 -10.39 -6.45
CA LYS A 75 -3.29 -11.66 -6.32
C LYS A 75 -2.06 -11.55 -5.43
N HIS A 76 -1.53 -12.70 -5.04
CA HIS A 76 -0.32 -12.80 -4.22
C HIS A 76 0.89 -12.16 -4.93
N THR A 77 1.88 -11.71 -4.14
CA THR A 77 3.13 -11.16 -4.69
C THR A 77 3.85 -12.17 -5.60
N ASP A 78 3.95 -13.43 -5.19
CA ASP A 78 4.52 -14.54 -5.97
C ASP A 78 3.72 -14.93 -7.23
N GLU A 79 2.53 -14.35 -7.43
CA GLU A 79 1.68 -14.60 -8.61
C GLU A 79 1.64 -13.39 -9.56
N ASP A 80 2.63 -12.50 -9.50
CA ASP A 80 2.70 -11.25 -10.27
C ASP A 80 1.45 -10.38 -10.10
N GLY A 81 0.85 -10.39 -8.91
CA GLY A 81 -0.45 -9.74 -8.69
C GLY A 81 -0.46 -8.24 -8.98
N LEU A 82 0.65 -7.56 -8.66
CA LEU A 82 0.82 -6.13 -8.94
C LEU A 82 0.85 -5.87 -10.45
N ALA A 83 1.70 -6.60 -11.18
CA ALA A 83 1.86 -6.43 -12.62
C ALA A 83 0.54 -6.68 -13.38
N GLN A 84 -0.12 -7.81 -13.08
CA GLN A 84 -1.40 -8.17 -13.70
C GLN A 84 -2.50 -7.15 -13.40
N PHE A 85 -2.47 -6.50 -12.23
CA PHE A 85 -3.43 -5.45 -11.90
C PHE A 85 -3.16 -4.17 -12.70
N ILE A 86 -1.90 -3.74 -12.77
CA ILE A 86 -1.48 -2.54 -13.52
C ILE A 86 -1.79 -2.68 -15.01
N GLU A 87 -1.49 -3.84 -15.61
CA GLU A 87 -1.80 -4.13 -17.02
C GLU A 87 -3.30 -3.94 -17.34
N LYS A 88 -4.18 -4.40 -16.45
CA LYS A 88 -5.63 -4.24 -16.58
C LYS A 88 -6.09 -2.79 -16.41
N LEU A 89 -5.42 -2.04 -15.54
CA LEU A 89 -5.77 -0.65 -15.24
C LEU A 89 -5.40 0.30 -16.38
N ILE A 90 -4.21 0.13 -16.95
CA ILE A 90 -3.64 1.09 -17.90
C ILE A 90 -3.98 0.75 -19.37
N LYS A 91 -4.46 -0.47 -19.66
CA LYS A 91 -4.85 -0.95 -21.01
C LYS A 91 -3.84 -0.53 -22.11
N PHE A 92 -2.73 -1.26 -22.20
CA PHE A 92 -1.89 -1.21 -23.39
C PHE A 92 -2.56 -1.92 -24.58
#